data_AF-A0AAE0KV84-F1
#
_entry.id   AF-A0AAE0KV84-F1
#
_cell.length_a   1.000
_cell.length_b   1.000
_cell.length_c   1.000
_cell.angle_alpha   90.00
_cell.angle_beta   90.00
_cell.angle_gamma   90.00
#
_symmetry.space_group_name_H-M   'P 1'
#
loop_
_entity.id
_entity.type
_entity.pdbx_description
1 polymer ?
#
loop_
_entity_poly.entity_id
_entity_poly.type
_entity_poly.pdbx_seq_one_letter_code
_entity_poly.pdbx_strand_id
1 'polypeptide(L)'
;MSALSFSQLLPHVRQGYNHKNNRQSRVISRPGLFRYRLSSLLRSKHSAVVPARRRLVNCNARQRTVTGIEVSPEVSHGVLSLETSAEDLDASLIALKLTDDCVATADGIKILEKVNSSVFESPTTSTEKGLVLGLDTEDARASSSAELQLGHLACERLVACARCKLWWMTPSWGTAAKDIPPETQFLLLELAEGGPYAVLMTLLDQGKWRATLIPPKEGSDDQALGIRMDSGDGVVRTSRFTTALYALAGHDPYLLVEEGMRVAASLSGTAQPLSTKQLPPSIDVFGWCTWDAFYSAVSAADVVQGVKALHEAGVPPKFVIIDDGWQCTALDPQ
;
A
#
# COMPACT_ATOMS: atom_id res chain seq x y z
N MET A 1 -1.81 -23.52 -33.88
CA MET A 1 -0.91 -24.52 -33.27
C MET A 1 -0.18 -23.86 -32.12
N SER A 2 -0.48 -24.35 -30.91
CA SER A 2 0.16 -24.11 -29.59
C SER A 2 0.73 -22.71 -29.29
N ALA A 3 -0.06 -21.92 -28.57
CA ALA A 3 0.40 -20.81 -27.75
C ALA A 3 1.15 -21.35 -26.52
N LEU A 4 2.34 -20.83 -26.24
CA LEU A 4 3.11 -21.13 -25.04
C LEU A 4 2.50 -20.40 -23.85
N SER A 5 2.16 -21.18 -22.82
CA SER A 5 1.59 -20.76 -21.55
C SER A 5 2.60 -19.98 -20.71
N PHE A 6 2.16 -18.84 -20.17
CA PHE A 6 2.91 -17.97 -19.25
C PHE A 6 2.89 -18.50 -17.80
N SER A 7 3.09 -19.81 -17.61
CA SER A 7 3.03 -20.49 -16.29
C SER A 7 4.39 -20.98 -15.76
N GLN A 8 5.52 -20.52 -16.32
CA GLN A 8 6.85 -21.05 -15.97
C GLN A 8 7.85 -20.05 -15.35
N LEU A 9 7.39 -18.92 -14.80
CA LEU A 9 8.29 -17.92 -14.16
C LEU A 9 7.84 -17.49 -12.75
N LEU A 10 7.34 -18.42 -11.93
CA LEU A 10 7.17 -18.19 -10.49
C LEU A 10 8.16 -19.06 -9.71
N PRO A 11 9.12 -18.48 -8.97
CA PRO A 11 9.81 -19.24 -7.94
C PRO A 11 8.83 -19.54 -6.79
N HIS A 12 8.66 -20.82 -6.48
CA HIS A 12 7.96 -21.29 -5.30
C HIS A 12 8.59 -20.71 -4.02
N VAL A 13 8.02 -19.63 -3.49
CA VAL A 13 8.25 -19.21 -2.10
C VAL A 13 7.22 -19.96 -1.24
N ARG A 14 7.56 -21.18 -0.83
CA ARG A 14 6.91 -21.80 0.32
C ARG A 14 7.44 -21.12 1.58
N GLN A 15 6.67 -20.20 2.16
CA GLN A 15 6.97 -19.67 3.49
C GLN A 15 6.51 -20.70 4.53
N GLY A 16 7.44 -21.53 4.99
CA GLY A 16 7.28 -22.29 6.23
C GLY A 16 7.57 -21.37 7.41
N TYR A 17 6.53 -20.83 8.05
CA TYR A 17 6.66 -20.16 9.35
C TYR A 17 6.69 -21.23 10.44
N ASN A 18 7.88 -21.51 10.97
CA ASN A 18 8.06 -22.46 12.06
C ASN A 18 8.24 -21.69 13.37
N HIS A 19 7.21 -21.73 14.22
CA HIS A 19 7.31 -21.32 15.62
C HIS A 19 8.27 -22.27 16.35
N LYS A 20 9.42 -21.78 16.85
CA LYS A 20 9.97 -22.07 18.19
C LYS A 20 11.43 -21.62 18.36
N ASN A 21 11.69 -21.15 19.59
CA ASN A 21 12.93 -21.17 20.34
C ASN A 21 13.96 -20.04 20.14
N ASN A 22 13.73 -19.00 20.94
CA ASN A 22 14.70 -18.31 21.77
C ASN A 22 15.86 -19.23 22.24
N ARG A 23 17.08 -19.03 21.71
CA ARG A 23 18.36 -19.37 22.36
C ARG A 23 19.53 -18.72 21.60
N GLN A 24 20.36 -18.02 22.37
CA GLN A 24 21.63 -17.37 22.02
C GLN A 24 22.43 -18.08 20.92
N SER A 25 22.81 -17.34 19.88
CA SER A 25 23.84 -17.76 18.92
C SER A 25 25.06 -16.82 19.01
N ARG A 26 26.16 -17.42 19.49
CA ARG A 26 27.51 -16.83 19.53
C ARG A 26 28.00 -16.54 18.12
N VAL A 27 28.65 -15.38 17.98
CA VAL A 27 29.46 -14.97 16.83
C VAL A 27 30.61 -15.95 16.62
N ILE A 28 30.75 -16.49 15.41
CA ILE A 28 32.00 -17.05 14.90
C ILE A 28 32.27 -16.43 13.54
N SER A 29 33.28 -15.56 13.50
CA SER A 29 33.85 -14.95 12.30
C SER A 29 34.75 -15.95 11.58
N ARG A 30 34.55 -16.13 10.27
CA ARG A 30 35.59 -16.59 9.33
C ARG A 30 35.42 -15.93 7.96
N PRO A 31 36.50 -15.38 7.35
CA PRO A 31 36.44 -14.70 6.06
C PRO A 31 36.57 -15.70 4.91
N GLY A 32 35.62 -15.69 3.97
CA GLY A 32 35.67 -16.46 2.73
C GLY A 32 35.63 -15.54 1.52
N LEU A 33 36.74 -15.49 0.77
CA LEU A 33 36.86 -14.82 -0.52
C LEU A 33 35.81 -15.38 -1.52
N PHE A 34 34.98 -14.50 -2.10
CA PHE A 34 34.25 -14.80 -3.32
C PHE A 34 34.74 -13.89 -4.46
N ARG A 35 35.48 -14.48 -5.40
CA ARG A 35 35.81 -13.88 -6.70
C ARG A 35 34.69 -14.21 -7.69
N TYR A 36 34.00 -13.21 -8.24
CA TYR A 36 33.15 -13.37 -9.42
C TYR A 36 34.00 -13.24 -10.69
N ARG A 37 33.98 -14.27 -11.55
CA ARG A 37 34.41 -14.18 -12.96
C ARG A 37 33.18 -13.84 -13.81
N LEU A 38 33.15 -12.66 -14.41
CA LEU A 38 32.30 -12.41 -15.58
C LEU A 38 32.95 -13.06 -16.81
N SER A 39 32.18 -13.87 -17.54
CA SER A 39 32.53 -14.28 -18.89
C SER A 39 31.62 -13.58 -19.88
N SER A 40 32.23 -12.83 -20.79
CA SER A 40 31.63 -12.15 -21.92
C SER A 40 31.54 -13.10 -23.11
N LEU A 41 30.35 -13.30 -23.68
CA LEU A 41 30.19 -13.85 -25.02
C LEU A 41 28.87 -13.32 -25.60
N LEU A 42 28.97 -12.52 -26.67
CA LEU A 42 28.36 -12.81 -27.97
C LEU A 42 28.63 -11.66 -28.96
N ARG A 43 29.28 -12.01 -30.08
CA ARG A 43 29.48 -11.19 -31.28
C ARG A 43 28.37 -11.47 -32.29
N SER A 44 27.81 -10.38 -32.83
CA SER A 44 27.38 -10.07 -34.21
C SER A 44 26.89 -11.17 -35.16
N LYS A 45 25.79 -10.88 -35.88
CA LYS A 45 25.72 -10.94 -37.36
C LYS A 45 24.50 -10.16 -37.93
N HIS A 46 24.81 -9.32 -38.94
CA HIS A 46 24.08 -8.72 -40.10
C HIS A 46 22.59 -9.05 -40.38
N SER A 47 21.79 -8.32 -41.18
CA SER A 47 21.74 -6.98 -41.83
C SER A 47 20.51 -6.95 -42.79
N ALA A 48 19.79 -5.83 -42.95
CA ALA A 48 18.99 -5.34 -44.12
C ALA A 48 17.85 -4.38 -43.65
N VAL A 49 17.86 -3.04 -43.84
CA VAL A 49 17.59 -2.18 -45.06
C VAL A 49 16.07 -2.11 -45.39
N VAL A 50 15.31 -1.00 -45.55
CA VAL A 50 15.42 0.43 -46.00
C VAL A 50 14.25 1.32 -45.38
N PRO A 51 14.04 2.65 -45.64
CA PRO A 51 13.81 3.67 -44.60
C PRO A 51 12.62 4.66 -44.83
N ALA A 52 12.44 5.68 -43.99
CA ALA A 52 11.76 6.95 -44.39
C ALA A 52 12.15 8.18 -43.54
N ARG A 53 12.98 9.04 -44.18
CA ARG A 53 13.02 10.53 -44.18
C ARG A 53 12.80 11.31 -42.86
N ARG A 54 13.82 12.10 -42.46
CA ARG A 54 13.78 13.59 -42.47
C ARG A 54 15.17 14.23 -42.25
N ARG A 55 15.52 15.08 -43.23
CA ARG A 55 16.47 16.21 -43.31
C ARG A 55 17.76 16.22 -42.46
N LEU A 56 18.88 16.13 -43.18
CA LEU A 56 20.19 16.66 -42.85
C LEU A 56 20.18 18.20 -42.76
N VAL A 57 20.76 18.74 -41.69
CA VAL A 57 21.45 20.04 -41.71
C VAL A 57 22.92 19.74 -41.46
N ASN A 58 23.76 20.24 -42.36
CA ASN A 58 25.18 19.98 -42.43
C ASN A 58 25.91 21.16 -41.77
N CYS A 59 26.76 20.92 -40.76
CA CYS A 59 27.77 21.88 -40.30
C CYS A 59 28.98 21.15 -39.70
N ASN A 60 30.03 21.06 -40.52
CA ASN A 60 31.46 20.96 -40.26
C ASN A 60 32.02 20.24 -39.02
N ALA A 61 32.84 19.23 -39.33
CA ALA A 61 33.84 18.64 -38.46
C ALA A 61 34.97 19.62 -38.10
N ARG A 62 35.32 19.68 -36.81
CA ARG A 62 36.69 19.96 -36.34
C ARG A 62 36.98 19.09 -35.12
N GLN A 63 38.10 18.36 -35.20
CA GLN A 63 38.70 17.56 -34.13
C GLN A 63 38.99 18.40 -32.89
N ARG A 64 38.72 17.85 -31.70
CA ARG A 64 39.45 18.16 -30.46
C ARG A 64 39.24 17.07 -29.40
N THR A 65 40.36 16.43 -29.04
CA THR A 65 40.74 15.88 -27.73
C THR A 65 39.65 15.69 -26.67
N VAL A 66 39.43 14.43 -26.27
CA VAL A 66 38.66 14.05 -25.08
C VAL A 66 39.54 14.26 -23.84
N THR A 67 39.27 15.34 -23.12
CA THR A 67 39.70 15.57 -21.74
C THR A 67 38.54 16.22 -21.00
N GLY A 68 38.12 15.62 -19.88
CA GLY A 68 37.14 16.20 -18.95
C GLY A 68 35.72 15.65 -19.12
N ILE A 69 35.32 14.75 -18.21
CA ILE A 69 33.91 14.53 -17.89
C ILE A 69 33.56 15.65 -16.91
N GLU A 70 32.95 16.73 -17.41
CA GLU A 70 32.23 17.67 -16.55
C GLU A 70 30.86 17.07 -16.23
N VAL A 71 30.62 16.82 -14.95
CA VAL A 71 29.31 16.42 -14.43
C VAL A 71 28.51 17.71 -14.27
N SER A 72 27.54 17.96 -15.15
CA SER A 72 26.58 19.05 -14.98
C SER A 72 25.70 18.78 -13.75
N PRO A 73 25.56 19.73 -12.81
CA PRO A 73 24.70 19.55 -11.65
C PRO A 73 23.33 20.14 -11.97
N GLU A 74 22.51 19.44 -12.75
CA GLU A 74 21.10 19.80 -12.93
C GLU A 74 20.35 18.59 -13.51
N VAL A 75 20.21 17.55 -12.69
CA VAL A 75 19.09 16.62 -12.85
C VAL A 75 18.04 17.13 -11.87
N SER A 76 17.19 18.05 -12.32
CA SER A 76 15.91 18.27 -11.67
C SER A 76 15.24 16.90 -11.60
N HIS A 77 15.10 16.38 -10.39
CA HIS A 77 14.25 15.23 -10.14
C HIS A 77 12.83 15.74 -10.29
N GLY A 78 12.39 15.84 -11.53
CA GLY A 78 10.97 15.92 -11.85
C GLY A 78 10.35 14.64 -11.34
N VAL A 79 9.79 14.69 -10.13
CA VAL A 79 8.63 13.86 -9.83
C VAL A 79 7.69 14.15 -10.99
N LEU A 80 7.46 13.16 -11.86
CA LEU A 80 6.37 13.19 -12.82
C LEU A 80 5.07 13.17 -12.00
N SER A 81 4.74 14.31 -11.38
CA SER A 81 3.37 14.62 -11.08
C SER A 81 2.73 14.84 -12.44
N LEU A 82 2.14 13.78 -12.99
CA LEU A 82 1.02 13.98 -13.88
C LEU A 82 0.02 14.77 -13.02
N GLU A 83 -0.01 16.09 -13.19
CA GLU A 83 -1.09 16.93 -12.70
C GLU A 83 -2.33 16.40 -13.41
N THR A 84 -2.96 15.41 -12.79
CA THR A 84 -4.21 14.84 -13.28
C THR A 84 -5.24 15.90 -13.01
N SER A 85 -5.88 16.40 -14.07
CA SER A 85 -6.88 17.43 -13.90
C SER A 85 -8.07 16.85 -13.12
N ALA A 86 -8.82 17.71 -12.41
CA ALA A 86 -10.05 17.28 -11.76
C ALA A 86 -11.05 16.67 -12.76
N GLU A 87 -10.99 17.09 -14.03
CA GLU A 87 -11.81 16.55 -15.12
C GLU A 87 -11.40 15.12 -15.49
N ASP A 88 -10.09 14.84 -15.57
CA ASP A 88 -9.58 13.48 -15.85
C ASP A 88 -9.92 12.51 -14.71
N LEU A 89 -9.80 12.97 -13.46
CA LEU A 89 -10.22 12.20 -12.30
C LEU A 89 -11.72 11.91 -12.36
N ASP A 90 -12.55 12.94 -12.56
CA ASP A 90 -14.00 12.77 -12.60
C ASP A 90 -14.43 11.82 -13.73
N ALA A 91 -13.84 11.93 -14.91
CA ALA A 91 -14.08 11.03 -16.03
C ALA A 91 -13.66 9.58 -15.76
N SER A 92 -12.69 9.35 -14.87
CA SER A 92 -12.23 8.01 -14.49
C SER A 92 -13.13 7.31 -13.47
N LEU A 93 -13.93 8.06 -12.72
CA LEU A 93 -14.75 7.54 -11.62
C LEU A 93 -16.13 7.07 -12.09
N ILE A 94 -16.60 5.97 -11.50
CA ILE A 94 -17.89 5.34 -11.79
C ILE A 94 -18.79 5.49 -10.56
N ALA A 95 -20.01 5.98 -10.78
CA ALA A 95 -20.99 6.11 -9.72
C ALA A 95 -21.35 4.75 -9.11
N LEU A 96 -21.51 4.72 -7.78
CA LEU A 96 -21.93 3.54 -7.03
C LEU A 96 -23.38 3.67 -6.59
N LYS A 97 -24.05 2.53 -6.45
CA LYS A 97 -25.40 2.45 -5.90
C LYS A 97 -25.48 1.33 -4.87
N LEU A 98 -26.14 1.62 -3.76
CA LEU A 98 -26.66 0.61 -2.85
C LEU A 98 -28.10 0.29 -3.24
N THR A 99 -28.41 -0.99 -3.35
CA THR A 99 -29.78 -1.52 -3.46
C THR A 99 -30.03 -2.46 -2.30
N ASP A 100 -31.26 -2.97 -2.17
CA ASP A 100 -31.66 -3.84 -1.05
C ASP A 100 -30.75 -5.07 -0.85
N ASP A 101 -30.09 -5.56 -1.91
CA ASP A 101 -29.26 -6.77 -1.83
C ASP A 101 -27.82 -6.61 -2.37
N CYS A 102 -27.44 -5.45 -2.89
CA CYS A 102 -26.13 -5.31 -3.51
C CYS A 102 -25.57 -3.88 -3.51
N VAL A 103 -24.24 -3.80 -3.45
CA VAL A 103 -23.45 -2.62 -3.83
C VAL A 103 -22.88 -2.89 -5.21
N ALA A 104 -23.18 -2.01 -6.15
CA ALA A 104 -22.76 -2.15 -7.53
C ALA A 104 -22.40 -0.78 -8.13
N THR A 105 -21.65 -0.82 -9.22
CA THR A 105 -21.49 0.34 -10.09
C THR A 105 -22.81 0.68 -10.80
N ALA A 106 -22.92 1.90 -11.32
CA ALA A 106 -24.12 2.37 -12.02
C ALA A 106 -24.48 1.47 -13.22
N ASP A 107 -23.47 0.99 -13.95
CA ASP A 107 -23.54 0.03 -15.06
C ASP A 107 -23.77 -1.44 -14.63
N GLY A 108 -23.81 -1.70 -13.32
CA GLY A 108 -24.32 -2.96 -12.76
C GLY A 108 -23.26 -4.01 -12.38
N ILE A 109 -21.98 -3.66 -12.44
CA ILE A 109 -20.89 -4.53 -11.98
C ILE A 109 -20.92 -4.60 -10.46
N LYS A 110 -20.99 -5.82 -9.93
CA LYS A 110 -21.17 -6.08 -8.50
C LYS A 110 -19.85 -5.91 -7.75
N ILE A 111 -19.92 -5.32 -6.56
CA ILE A 111 -18.82 -5.21 -5.59
C ILE A 111 -19.15 -6.04 -4.35
N LEU A 112 -20.38 -5.90 -3.85
CA LEU A 112 -20.95 -6.74 -2.81
C LEU A 112 -22.33 -7.24 -3.26
N GLU A 113 -22.55 -8.54 -3.16
CA GLU A 113 -23.85 -9.19 -3.35
C GLU A 113 -24.42 -9.65 -2.00
N LYS A 114 -25.71 -9.99 -1.93
CA LYS A 114 -26.36 -10.44 -0.67
C LYS A 114 -26.01 -9.53 0.52
N VAL A 115 -26.06 -8.22 0.29
CA VAL A 115 -25.73 -7.20 1.30
C VAL A 115 -26.69 -7.36 2.48
N ASN A 116 -26.14 -7.33 3.69
CA ASN A 116 -26.94 -7.48 4.91
C ASN A 116 -27.88 -6.28 5.07
N SER A 117 -29.13 -6.52 5.48
CA SER A 117 -30.16 -5.49 5.69
C SER A 117 -29.80 -4.44 6.74
N SER A 118 -28.82 -4.72 7.61
CA SER A 118 -28.26 -3.76 8.57
C SER A 118 -27.30 -2.74 7.93
N VAL A 119 -26.90 -2.93 6.68
CA VAL A 119 -26.06 -2.00 5.93
C VAL A 119 -26.95 -0.96 5.26
N PHE A 120 -26.62 0.32 5.42
CA PHE A 120 -27.35 1.42 4.80
C PHE A 120 -26.40 2.45 4.21
N GLU A 121 -26.88 3.22 3.23
CA GLU A 121 -26.15 4.36 2.70
C GLU A 121 -26.23 5.54 3.68
N SER A 122 -25.07 6.12 4.00
CA SER A 122 -24.97 7.25 4.93
C SER A 122 -25.43 8.55 4.27
N PRO A 123 -26.57 9.13 4.68
CA PRO A 123 -27.24 10.19 3.94
C PRO A 123 -26.50 11.54 3.94
N THR A 124 -25.55 11.73 4.86
CA THR A 124 -24.82 12.99 5.03
C THR A 124 -23.39 12.96 4.52
N THR A 125 -22.91 11.81 4.04
CA THR A 125 -21.49 11.63 3.70
C THR A 125 -21.23 10.98 2.33
N SER A 126 -22.22 10.30 1.75
CA SER A 126 -22.14 9.88 0.35
C SER A 126 -22.14 11.08 -0.61
N THR A 127 -21.45 10.92 -1.73
CA THR A 127 -21.47 11.82 -2.88
C THR A 127 -22.06 11.11 -4.08
N GLU A 128 -22.19 11.78 -5.22
CA GLU A 128 -22.69 11.16 -6.45
C GLU A 128 -21.88 9.92 -6.87
N LYS A 129 -20.56 9.91 -6.59
CA LYS A 129 -19.66 8.82 -7.00
C LYS A 129 -19.13 7.97 -5.85
N GLY A 130 -18.99 8.57 -4.68
CA GLY A 130 -18.49 7.89 -3.49
C GLY A 130 -19.62 7.46 -2.57
N LEU A 131 -19.62 6.19 -2.18
CA LEU A 131 -20.64 5.61 -1.32
C LEU A 131 -20.08 5.41 0.08
N VAL A 132 -20.69 6.04 1.09
CA VAL A 132 -20.37 5.76 2.49
C VAL A 132 -21.43 4.83 3.06
N LEU A 133 -21.00 3.70 3.60
CA LEU A 133 -21.86 2.72 4.25
C LEU A 133 -21.84 2.93 5.76
N GLY A 134 -23.04 2.97 6.35
CA GLY A 134 -23.29 2.85 7.77
C GLY A 134 -23.88 1.49 8.11
N LEU A 135 -23.90 1.17 9.41
CA LEU A 135 -24.27 -0.14 9.94
C LEU A 135 -25.17 0.01 11.17
N ASP A 136 -26.25 -0.74 11.22
CA ASP A 136 -27.04 -0.95 12.44
C ASP A 136 -26.67 -2.29 13.10
N THR A 137 -26.68 -2.36 14.44
CA THR A 137 -26.52 -3.65 15.13
C THR A 137 -27.78 -4.50 14.94
N GLU A 138 -27.62 -5.80 14.68
CA GLU A 138 -28.75 -6.71 14.35
C GLU A 138 -29.83 -6.76 15.45
N ASP A 139 -29.45 -6.57 16.71
CA ASP A 139 -30.35 -6.59 17.87
C ASP A 139 -30.75 -5.18 18.36
N ALA A 140 -30.35 -4.13 17.62
CA ALA A 140 -30.48 -2.73 18.00
C ALA A 140 -29.92 -2.37 19.39
N ARG A 141 -29.07 -3.24 19.99
CA ARG A 141 -28.48 -2.98 21.30
C ARG A 141 -27.20 -2.19 21.15
N ALA A 142 -27.02 -1.21 22.03
CA ALA A 142 -25.80 -0.44 22.09
C ALA A 142 -24.64 -1.29 22.63
N SER A 143 -23.56 -1.37 21.85
CA SER A 143 -22.34 -2.11 22.18
C SER A 143 -21.10 -1.26 21.94
N SER A 144 -20.01 -1.54 22.65
CA SER A 144 -18.68 -0.97 22.41
C SER A 144 -17.90 -1.68 21.31
N SER A 145 -18.43 -2.80 20.82
CA SER A 145 -17.93 -3.51 19.65
C SER A 145 -19.07 -4.25 18.94
N ALA A 146 -19.00 -4.34 17.61
CA ALA A 146 -19.97 -5.08 16.81
C ALA A 146 -19.26 -5.76 15.63
N GLU A 147 -19.67 -6.97 15.32
CA GLU A 147 -19.25 -7.69 14.10
C GLU A 147 -20.49 -8.06 13.32
N LEU A 148 -20.44 -7.86 12.01
CA LEU A 148 -21.55 -8.13 11.11
C LEU A 148 -21.04 -8.49 9.73
N GLN A 149 -21.80 -9.32 9.02
CA GLN A 149 -21.54 -9.62 7.62
C GLN A 149 -21.95 -8.42 6.78
N LEU A 150 -21.06 -7.92 5.93
CA LEU A 150 -21.37 -6.86 4.97
C LEU A 150 -22.16 -7.41 3.78
N GLY A 151 -21.69 -8.52 3.22
CA GLY A 151 -22.21 -9.13 2.01
C GLY A 151 -21.22 -10.15 1.44
N HIS A 152 -21.49 -10.64 0.25
CA HIS A 152 -20.63 -11.52 -0.53
C HIS A 152 -19.76 -10.68 -1.46
N LEU A 153 -18.44 -10.74 -1.28
CA LEU A 153 -17.49 -10.02 -2.11
C LEU A 153 -17.52 -10.53 -3.56
N ALA A 154 -17.57 -9.61 -4.52
CA ALA A 154 -17.49 -9.90 -5.94
C ALA A 154 -16.27 -9.18 -6.54
N CYS A 155 -15.28 -9.95 -6.98
CA CYS A 155 -14.09 -9.46 -7.68
C CYS A 155 -13.37 -10.59 -8.43
N GLU A 156 -12.60 -10.24 -9.46
CA GLU A 156 -11.65 -11.15 -10.11
C GLU A 156 -10.38 -11.32 -9.26
N ARG A 157 -9.87 -10.21 -8.73
CA ARG A 157 -8.65 -10.15 -7.91
C ARG A 157 -8.76 -9.05 -6.87
N LEU A 158 -8.05 -9.23 -5.76
CA LEU A 158 -7.95 -8.24 -4.70
C LEU A 158 -6.53 -8.05 -4.19
N VAL A 159 -6.25 -6.84 -3.72
CA VAL A 159 -5.15 -6.51 -2.81
C VAL A 159 -5.76 -6.05 -1.49
N ALA A 160 -5.39 -6.70 -0.39
CA ALA A 160 -5.81 -6.33 0.95
C ALA A 160 -4.62 -5.82 1.77
N CYS A 161 -4.75 -4.64 2.37
CA CYS A 161 -3.78 -4.10 3.30
C CYS A 161 -4.28 -4.31 4.73
N ALA A 162 -3.62 -5.22 5.45
CA ALA A 162 -4.02 -5.64 6.78
C ALA A 162 -2.98 -5.30 7.83
N ARG A 163 -3.45 -4.94 9.03
CA ARG A 163 -2.58 -4.65 10.17
C ARG A 163 -1.97 -5.96 10.71
N CYS A 164 -0.67 -6.15 10.50
CA CYS A 164 0.05 -7.35 10.94
C CYS A 164 0.78 -7.17 12.29
N LYS A 165 1.00 -5.92 12.72
CA LYS A 165 1.49 -5.55 14.06
C LYS A 165 0.82 -4.26 14.50
N LEU A 166 1.05 -3.84 15.75
CA LEU A 166 0.49 -2.59 16.29
C LEU A 166 0.78 -1.36 15.40
N TRP A 167 1.94 -1.32 14.76
CA TRP A 167 2.41 -0.18 13.96
C TRP A 167 2.59 -0.48 12.47
N TRP A 168 2.24 -1.70 12.01
CA TRP A 168 2.59 -2.17 10.68
C TRP A 168 1.39 -2.76 9.95
N MET A 169 1.31 -2.47 8.66
CA MET A 169 0.43 -3.13 7.72
C MET A 169 1.24 -3.89 6.67
N THR A 170 0.66 -4.96 6.14
CA THR A 170 1.23 -5.72 5.02
C THR A 170 0.17 -5.89 3.94
N PRO A 171 0.56 -5.84 2.65
CA PRO A 171 -0.31 -6.28 1.59
C PRO A 171 -0.47 -7.81 1.61
N SER A 172 -1.59 -8.24 1.07
CA SER A 172 -1.96 -9.62 0.76
C SER A 172 -2.81 -9.62 -0.50
N TRP A 173 -2.90 -10.76 -1.19
CA TRP A 173 -3.55 -10.89 -2.49
C TRP A 173 -4.49 -12.09 -2.48
N GLY A 174 -5.57 -12.00 -3.24
CA GLY A 174 -6.55 -13.07 -3.31
C GLY A 174 -7.58 -12.86 -4.41
N THR A 175 -8.63 -13.67 -4.36
CA THR A 175 -9.77 -13.60 -5.28
C THR A 175 -11.12 -13.72 -4.57
N ALA A 176 -11.13 -13.89 -3.24
CA ALA A 176 -12.35 -14.07 -2.45
C ALA A 176 -12.21 -13.48 -1.04
N ALA A 177 -13.33 -13.30 -0.33
CA ALA A 177 -13.31 -12.74 1.02
C ALA A 177 -12.49 -13.59 2.02
N LYS A 178 -12.47 -14.92 1.86
CA LYS A 178 -11.63 -15.83 2.67
C LYS A 178 -10.12 -15.57 2.57
N ASP A 179 -9.66 -14.93 1.51
CA ASP A 179 -8.24 -14.64 1.31
C ASP A 179 -7.81 -13.36 2.05
N ILE A 180 -8.77 -12.58 2.57
CA ILE A 180 -8.52 -11.33 3.28
C ILE A 180 -8.05 -11.63 4.71
N PRO A 181 -6.89 -11.13 5.13
CA PRO A 181 -6.47 -11.29 6.53
C PRO A 181 -7.40 -10.53 7.49
N PRO A 182 -7.53 -10.98 8.75
CA PRO A 182 -8.19 -10.18 9.77
C PRO A 182 -7.49 -8.82 9.91
N GLU A 183 -8.21 -7.82 10.44
CA GLU A 183 -7.70 -6.47 10.64
C GLU A 183 -7.32 -5.74 9.33
N THR A 184 -8.06 -6.02 8.25
CA THR A 184 -7.90 -5.35 6.96
C THR A 184 -8.53 -3.96 7.00
N GLN A 185 -7.81 -2.94 6.53
CA GLN A 185 -8.27 -1.54 6.54
C GLN A 185 -8.56 -0.99 5.13
N PHE A 186 -7.99 -1.64 4.12
CA PHE A 186 -8.07 -1.21 2.74
C PHE A 186 -8.13 -2.43 1.82
N LEU A 187 -9.06 -2.41 0.87
CA LEU A 187 -9.10 -3.30 -0.28
C LEU A 187 -9.03 -2.49 -1.57
N LEU A 188 -8.23 -2.98 -2.51
CA LEU A 188 -8.35 -2.66 -3.93
C LEU A 188 -8.85 -3.90 -4.65
N LEU A 189 -9.93 -3.76 -5.40
CA LEU A 189 -10.63 -4.81 -6.10
C LEU A 189 -10.52 -4.56 -7.60
N GLU A 190 -10.21 -5.59 -8.35
CA GLU A 190 -10.41 -5.63 -9.78
C GLU A 190 -11.74 -6.36 -10.04
N LEU A 191 -12.73 -5.65 -10.57
CA LEU A 191 -14.10 -6.15 -10.69
C LEU A 191 -14.32 -6.99 -11.95
N ALA A 192 -13.53 -6.72 -13.00
CA ALA A 192 -13.48 -7.48 -14.25
C ALA A 192 -12.05 -7.44 -14.81
N GLU A 193 -11.72 -8.32 -15.75
CA GLU A 193 -10.38 -8.42 -16.33
C GLU A 193 -9.93 -7.09 -16.97
N GLY A 194 -8.89 -6.46 -16.40
CA GLY A 194 -8.39 -5.15 -16.83
C GLY A 194 -9.17 -3.96 -16.26
N GLY A 195 -10.06 -4.19 -15.29
CA GLY A 195 -10.94 -3.18 -14.70
C GLY A 195 -12.40 -3.33 -15.14
N PRO A 196 -13.32 -2.52 -14.58
CA PRO A 196 -13.05 -1.44 -13.64
C PRO A 196 -12.62 -1.92 -12.24
N TYR A 197 -12.13 -0.99 -11.44
CA TYR A 197 -11.62 -1.22 -10.10
C TYR A 197 -12.54 -0.61 -9.05
N ALA A 198 -12.50 -1.13 -7.83
CA ALA A 198 -13.12 -0.52 -6.67
C ALA A 198 -12.16 -0.49 -5.47
N VAL A 199 -12.27 0.54 -4.65
CA VAL A 199 -11.62 0.59 -3.34
C VAL A 199 -12.68 0.48 -2.24
N LEU A 200 -12.38 -0.31 -1.22
CA LEU A 200 -13.15 -0.36 0.02
C LEU A 200 -12.22 0.07 1.17
N MET A 201 -12.57 1.16 1.84
CA MET A 201 -11.75 1.81 2.86
C MET A 201 -12.50 1.90 4.17
N THR A 202 -11.99 1.27 5.22
CA THR A 202 -12.58 1.38 6.56
C THR A 202 -12.37 2.78 7.09
N LEU A 203 -13.42 3.38 7.64
CA LEU A 203 -13.37 4.74 8.16
C LEU A 203 -13.14 4.78 9.67
N LEU A 204 -12.65 5.93 10.12
CA LEU A 204 -12.65 6.34 11.52
C LEU A 204 -13.80 7.31 11.73
N ASP A 205 -14.76 6.96 12.58
CA ASP A 205 -15.87 7.85 12.90
C ASP A 205 -15.42 8.88 13.95
N GLN A 206 -14.82 9.98 13.47
CA GLN A 206 -14.42 11.14 14.27
C GLN A 206 -13.62 10.79 15.54
N GLY A 207 -12.76 9.76 15.47
CA GLY A 207 -11.92 9.31 16.58
C GLY A 207 -12.65 8.52 17.68
N LYS A 208 -13.94 8.17 17.50
CA LYS A 208 -14.72 7.37 18.46
C LYS A 208 -14.77 5.90 18.10
N TRP A 209 -14.81 5.60 16.80
CA TRP A 209 -14.94 4.24 16.29
C TRP A 209 -13.92 3.97 15.21
N ARG A 210 -13.43 2.73 15.21
CA ARG A 210 -12.65 2.16 14.12
C ARG A 210 -13.42 1.02 13.47
N ALA A 211 -13.39 0.98 12.15
CA ALA A 211 -13.82 -0.16 11.36
C ALA A 211 -12.61 -1.02 10.96
N THR A 212 -12.82 -2.32 10.82
CA THR A 212 -11.89 -3.26 10.16
C THR A 212 -12.67 -4.32 9.39
N LEU A 213 -12.20 -4.65 8.20
CA LEU A 213 -12.70 -5.80 7.45
C LEU A 213 -12.12 -7.09 8.01
N ILE A 214 -12.97 -8.12 8.07
CA ILE A 214 -12.64 -9.44 8.60
C ILE A 214 -13.05 -10.53 7.58
N PRO A 215 -12.29 -11.63 7.50
CA PRO A 215 -12.66 -12.77 6.66
C PRO A 215 -13.98 -13.42 7.12
N PRO A 216 -14.57 -14.28 6.29
CA PRO A 216 -15.68 -15.13 6.68
C PRO A 216 -15.40 -15.91 7.96
N LYS A 217 -16.43 -16.10 8.78
CA LYS A 217 -16.37 -17.02 9.93
C LYS A 217 -16.24 -18.46 9.42
N GLU A 218 -15.59 -19.32 10.20
CA GLU A 218 -15.45 -20.74 9.85
C GLU A 218 -16.83 -21.38 9.58
N GLY A 219 -16.95 -22.07 8.45
CA GLY A 219 -18.20 -22.69 8.00
C GLY A 219 -19.19 -21.75 7.28
N SER A 220 -18.84 -20.48 7.10
CA SER A 220 -19.59 -19.54 6.25
C SER A 220 -19.15 -19.65 4.77
N ASP A 221 -19.88 -18.98 3.88
CA ASP A 221 -19.52 -18.88 2.47
C ASP A 221 -18.16 -18.16 2.31
N ASP A 222 -17.31 -18.66 1.41
CA ASP A 222 -15.97 -18.11 1.15
C ASP A 222 -15.98 -16.65 0.69
N GLN A 223 -17.12 -16.14 0.21
CA GLN A 223 -17.31 -14.76 -0.19
C GLN A 223 -17.88 -13.86 0.90
N ALA A 224 -18.33 -14.40 2.04
CA ALA A 224 -19.00 -13.63 3.09
C ALA A 224 -18.04 -12.68 3.85
N LEU A 225 -17.86 -11.47 3.30
CA LEU A 225 -17.03 -10.43 3.90
C LEU A 225 -17.70 -9.88 5.16
N GLY A 226 -16.94 -9.81 6.25
CA GLY A 226 -17.39 -9.18 7.49
C GLY A 226 -16.74 -7.82 7.72
N ILE A 227 -17.35 -7.07 8.64
CA ILE A 227 -16.79 -5.85 9.21
C ILE A 227 -16.93 -5.89 10.73
N ARG A 228 -15.93 -5.35 11.41
CA ARG A 228 -15.87 -5.16 12.85
C ARG A 228 -15.75 -3.68 13.18
N MET A 229 -16.62 -3.21 14.07
CA MET A 229 -16.59 -1.87 14.65
C MET A 229 -16.13 -1.98 16.11
N ASP A 230 -15.20 -1.14 16.53
CA ASP A 230 -14.75 -1.05 17.93
C ASP A 230 -14.57 0.40 18.37
N SER A 231 -14.96 0.72 19.60
CA SER A 231 -14.62 2.00 20.23
C SER A 231 -13.30 1.95 21.02
N GLY A 232 -12.89 0.75 21.45
CA GLY A 232 -11.78 0.56 22.39
C GLY A 232 -12.10 0.97 23.83
N ASP A 233 -13.33 1.39 24.12
CA ASP A 233 -13.79 1.82 25.44
C ASP A 233 -15.17 1.20 25.75
N GLY A 234 -15.28 0.44 26.83
CA GLY A 234 -16.53 -0.21 27.25
C GLY A 234 -17.68 0.75 27.59
N VAL A 235 -17.38 2.04 27.81
CA VAL A 235 -18.35 3.10 28.06
C VAL A 235 -18.89 3.71 26.77
N VAL A 236 -18.06 3.79 25.72
CA VAL A 236 -18.47 4.34 24.42
C VAL A 236 -19.22 3.25 23.65
N ARG A 237 -20.54 3.41 23.56
CA ARG A 237 -21.45 2.40 23.00
C ARG A 237 -22.43 3.02 22.02
N THR A 238 -22.74 2.31 20.93
CA THR A 238 -23.80 2.68 19.98
C THR A 238 -24.44 1.44 19.39
N SER A 239 -25.67 1.56 18.88
CA SER A 239 -26.32 0.56 18.03
C SER A 239 -26.30 0.96 16.55
N ARG A 240 -25.83 2.16 16.23
CA ARG A 240 -25.76 2.69 14.86
C ARG A 240 -24.42 3.35 14.60
N PHE A 241 -23.76 2.92 13.53
CA PHE A 241 -22.51 3.44 13.02
C PHE A 241 -22.80 4.16 11.70
N THR A 242 -22.62 5.48 11.66
CA THR A 242 -23.00 6.28 10.47
C THR A 242 -21.90 6.31 9.39
N THR A 243 -20.65 6.03 9.76
CA THR A 243 -19.49 6.06 8.87
C THR A 243 -18.59 4.85 9.13
N ALA A 244 -18.87 3.72 8.49
CA ALA A 244 -18.10 2.48 8.69
C ALA A 244 -17.13 2.19 7.55
N LEU A 245 -17.62 2.29 6.31
CA LEU A 245 -16.86 1.94 5.11
C LEU A 245 -17.11 2.98 4.02
N TYR A 246 -16.06 3.39 3.33
CA TYR A 246 -16.15 4.15 2.10
C TYR A 246 -15.85 3.26 0.90
N ALA A 247 -16.67 3.37 -0.14
CA ALA A 247 -16.50 2.69 -1.41
C ALA A 247 -16.42 3.71 -2.55
N LEU A 248 -15.53 3.45 -3.50
CA LEU A 248 -15.38 4.24 -4.73
C LEU A 248 -14.98 3.28 -5.86
N ALA A 249 -15.44 3.54 -7.09
CA ALA A 249 -15.05 2.76 -8.27
C ALA A 249 -14.55 3.65 -9.40
N GLY A 250 -13.72 3.09 -10.28
CA GLY A 250 -13.14 3.80 -11.41
C GLY A 250 -12.32 2.92 -12.33
N HIS A 251 -11.85 3.51 -13.44
CA HIS A 251 -11.06 2.81 -14.46
C HIS A 251 -9.54 2.88 -14.21
N ASP A 252 -9.06 3.88 -13.47
CA ASP A 252 -7.66 4.02 -13.10
C ASP A 252 -7.46 3.70 -11.61
N PRO A 253 -6.78 2.60 -11.25
CA PRO A 253 -6.63 2.20 -9.86
C PRO A 253 -5.72 3.13 -9.06
N TYR A 254 -4.81 3.88 -9.70
CA TYR A 254 -3.91 4.79 -9.00
C TYR A 254 -4.65 6.07 -8.59
N LEU A 255 -5.38 6.67 -9.53
CA LEU A 255 -6.23 7.83 -9.25
C LEU A 255 -7.33 7.47 -8.24
N LEU A 256 -7.90 6.27 -8.36
CA LEU A 256 -8.92 5.78 -7.45
C LEU A 256 -8.42 5.69 -6.00
N VAL A 257 -7.19 5.20 -5.79
CA VAL A 257 -6.59 5.11 -4.46
C VAL A 257 -6.26 6.48 -3.90
N GLU A 258 -5.71 7.39 -4.72
CA GLU A 258 -5.39 8.75 -4.30
C GLU A 258 -6.66 9.51 -3.87
N GLU A 259 -7.71 9.48 -4.70
CA GLU A 259 -8.98 10.14 -4.40
C GLU A 259 -9.68 9.48 -3.20
N GLY A 260 -9.67 8.14 -3.14
CA GLY A 260 -10.22 7.42 -2.00
C GLY A 260 -9.56 7.81 -0.69
N MET A 261 -8.22 7.91 -0.66
CA MET A 261 -7.48 8.36 0.51
C MET A 261 -7.79 9.82 0.86
N ARG A 262 -7.95 10.70 -0.13
CA ARG A 262 -8.31 12.10 0.08
C ARG A 262 -9.68 12.22 0.76
N VAL A 263 -10.69 11.50 0.25
CA VAL A 263 -12.05 11.51 0.81
C VAL A 263 -12.08 10.84 2.19
N ALA A 264 -11.46 9.68 2.36
CA ALA A 264 -11.39 8.99 3.65
C ALA A 264 -10.70 9.83 4.72
N ALA A 265 -9.61 10.54 4.37
CA ALA A 265 -8.95 11.47 5.27
C ALA A 265 -9.88 12.63 5.68
N SER A 266 -10.61 13.22 4.72
CA SER A 266 -11.60 14.27 4.99
C SER A 266 -12.72 13.79 5.92
N LEU A 267 -13.24 12.59 5.68
CA LEU A 267 -14.31 11.99 6.51
C LEU A 267 -13.81 11.66 7.93
N SER A 268 -12.54 11.29 8.09
CA SER A 268 -11.95 11.00 9.41
C SER A 268 -11.84 12.23 10.32
N GLY A 269 -11.78 13.44 9.74
CA GLY A 269 -11.58 14.72 10.42
C GLY A 269 -10.22 14.91 11.11
N THR A 270 -9.35 13.89 11.14
CA THR A 270 -8.09 13.90 11.90
C THR A 270 -6.86 13.56 11.06
N ALA A 271 -7.04 13.12 9.81
CA ALA A 271 -5.97 12.78 8.90
C ALA A 271 -5.83 13.80 7.76
N GLN A 272 -4.63 13.88 7.19
CA GLN A 272 -4.33 14.63 5.97
C GLN A 272 -3.58 13.73 4.99
N PRO A 273 -3.93 13.76 3.68
CA PRO A 273 -3.13 13.14 2.64
C PRO A 273 -1.70 13.69 2.58
N LEU A 274 -0.77 12.92 2.02
CA LEU A 274 0.62 13.38 1.86
C LEU A 274 0.71 14.64 0.98
N SER A 275 -0.11 14.72 -0.06
CA SER A 275 -0.14 15.84 -1.02
C SER A 275 -0.48 17.19 -0.39
N THR A 276 -1.12 17.20 0.79
CA THR A 276 -1.45 18.44 1.51
C THR A 276 -0.50 18.73 2.68
N LYS A 277 0.44 17.83 2.98
CA LYS A 277 1.38 18.00 4.09
C LYS A 277 2.59 18.82 3.65
N GLN A 278 3.12 19.64 4.56
CA GLN A 278 4.41 20.27 4.37
C GLN A 278 5.52 19.21 4.52
N LEU A 279 6.23 18.96 3.43
CA LEU A 279 7.35 18.03 3.43
C LEU A 279 8.59 18.72 4.02
N PRO A 280 9.28 18.12 5.00
CA PRO A 280 10.50 18.70 5.56
C PRO A 280 11.66 18.57 4.56
N PRO A 281 12.60 19.52 4.48
CA PRO A 281 13.75 19.44 3.56
C PRO A 281 14.62 18.19 3.74
N SER A 282 14.49 17.48 4.86
CA SER A 282 15.19 16.22 5.12
C SER A 282 14.79 15.08 4.17
N ILE A 283 13.66 15.17 3.46
CA ILE A 283 13.26 14.12 2.50
C ILE A 283 14.15 14.08 1.25
N ASP A 284 14.78 15.21 0.91
CA ASP A 284 15.58 15.39 -0.31
C ASP A 284 17.08 15.12 -0.09
N VAL A 285 17.44 14.61 1.08
CA VAL A 285 18.83 14.34 1.44
C VAL A 285 19.01 12.91 1.89
N PHE A 286 20.20 12.36 1.64
CA PHE A 286 20.58 11.07 2.17
C PHE A 286 20.70 11.15 3.71
N GLY A 287 19.92 10.34 4.41
CA GLY A 287 20.03 10.10 5.84
C GLY A 287 20.37 8.65 6.15
N TRP A 288 20.76 8.40 7.39
CA TRP A 288 21.08 7.05 7.85
C TRP A 288 20.33 6.71 9.13
N CYS A 289 19.73 5.52 9.17
CA CYS A 289 19.05 4.97 10.34
C CYS A 289 19.89 3.84 10.94
N THR A 290 20.02 3.80 12.26
CA THR A 290 20.81 2.77 12.96
C THR A 290 20.18 1.38 12.95
N TRP A 291 18.88 1.25 12.69
CA TRP A 291 18.13 -0.01 12.82
C TRP A 291 18.71 -1.14 11.97
N ASP A 292 18.91 -0.93 10.67
CA ASP A 292 19.42 -1.98 9.77
C ASP A 292 20.93 -2.25 9.95
N ALA A 293 21.63 -1.46 10.75
CA ALA A 293 23.03 -1.66 11.09
C ALA A 293 23.22 -2.42 12.42
N PHE A 294 22.44 -2.07 13.43
CA PHE A 294 22.69 -2.52 14.81
C PHE A 294 21.48 -3.21 15.46
N TYR A 295 20.29 -3.07 14.89
CA TYR A 295 19.03 -3.44 15.55
C TYR A 295 19.04 -2.94 17.00
N SER A 296 18.80 -3.82 17.97
CA SER A 296 18.72 -3.49 19.38
C SER A 296 20.06 -3.22 20.09
N ALA A 297 21.19 -3.17 19.37
CA ALA A 297 22.53 -3.05 19.95
C ALA A 297 23.21 -1.71 19.62
N VAL A 298 22.47 -0.60 19.73
CA VAL A 298 22.98 0.71 19.36
C VAL A 298 23.93 1.23 20.45
N SER A 299 25.16 1.59 20.08
CA SER A 299 26.11 2.26 20.96
C SER A 299 26.59 3.58 20.36
N ALA A 300 26.98 4.53 21.22
CA ALA A 300 27.52 5.82 20.76
C ALA A 300 28.78 5.64 19.89
N ALA A 301 29.63 4.66 20.23
CA ALA A 301 30.84 4.38 19.47
C ALA A 301 30.52 3.88 18.06
N ASP A 302 29.56 2.97 17.93
CA ASP A 302 29.16 2.39 16.65
C ASP A 302 28.46 3.42 15.75
N VAL A 303 27.67 4.33 16.33
CA VAL A 303 27.06 5.45 15.58
C VAL A 303 28.15 6.37 15.02
N VAL A 304 29.13 6.77 15.83
CA VAL A 304 30.25 7.61 15.38
C VAL A 304 31.04 6.91 14.28
N GLN A 305 31.31 5.61 14.45
CA GLN A 305 32.02 4.82 13.45
C GLN A 305 31.23 4.69 12.14
N GLY A 306 29.92 4.47 12.20
CA GLY A 306 29.05 4.38 11.03
C GLY A 306 29.01 5.67 10.23
N VAL A 307 28.84 6.82 10.89
CA VAL A 307 28.89 8.14 10.24
C VAL A 307 30.25 8.39 9.60
N LYS A 308 31.34 8.06 10.30
CA LYS A 308 32.70 8.20 9.77
C LYS A 308 32.91 7.33 8.52
N ALA A 309 32.46 6.07 8.56
CA ALA A 309 32.58 5.16 7.43
C ALA A 309 31.81 5.64 6.19
N LEU A 310 30.57 6.15 6.37
CA LEU A 310 29.79 6.74 5.29
C LEU A 310 30.45 8.00 4.70
N HIS A 311 31.02 8.85 5.55
CA HIS A 311 31.77 10.02 5.12
C HIS A 311 33.00 9.64 4.30
N GLU A 312 33.83 8.70 4.79
CA GLU A 312 35.02 8.21 4.10
C GLU A 312 34.68 7.50 2.77
N ALA A 313 33.51 6.89 2.67
CA ALA A 313 32.98 6.29 1.44
C ALA A 313 32.43 7.32 0.44
N GLY A 314 32.43 8.62 0.76
CA GLY A 314 31.93 9.68 -0.12
C GLY A 314 30.41 9.85 -0.11
N VAL A 315 29.70 9.24 0.84
CA VAL A 315 28.23 9.32 1.00
C VAL A 315 27.84 9.84 2.40
N PRO A 316 28.29 11.05 2.80
CA PRO A 316 28.05 11.54 4.14
C PRO A 316 26.54 11.78 4.39
N PRO A 317 25.95 11.17 5.44
CA PRO A 317 24.54 11.41 5.77
C PRO A 317 24.34 12.85 6.24
N LYS A 318 23.22 13.46 5.84
CA LYS A 318 22.81 14.81 6.25
C LYS A 318 21.98 14.83 7.53
N PHE A 319 21.44 13.69 7.91
CA PHE A 319 20.82 13.45 9.20
C PHE A 319 21.00 11.99 9.62
N VAL A 320 20.90 11.73 10.92
CA VAL A 320 20.99 10.38 11.49
C VAL A 320 19.78 10.14 12.36
N ILE A 321 19.09 9.01 12.16
CA ILE A 321 18.04 8.50 13.04
C ILE A 321 18.68 7.46 13.94
N ILE A 322 18.67 7.73 15.26
CA ILE A 322 19.02 6.74 16.27
C ILE A 322 17.74 6.00 16.63
N ASP A 323 17.57 4.83 16.02
CA ASP A 323 16.40 3.96 16.17
C ASP A 323 16.46 3.14 17.47
N ASP A 324 15.45 2.32 17.72
CA ASP A 324 15.33 1.45 18.90
C ASP A 324 16.61 0.64 19.17
N GLY A 325 16.97 0.52 20.45
CA GLY A 325 18.18 -0.17 20.90
C GLY A 325 19.22 0.70 21.61
N TRP A 326 19.00 2.02 21.68
CA TRP A 326 19.85 2.92 22.50
C TRP A 326 19.34 3.05 23.94
N GLN A 327 18.03 2.87 24.17
CA GLN A 327 17.42 3.02 25.49
C GLN A 327 17.57 1.76 26.37
N CYS A 328 17.57 1.97 27.69
CA CYS A 328 17.41 0.88 28.65
C CYS A 328 15.93 0.51 28.76
N THR A 329 15.59 -0.75 28.51
CA THR A 329 14.20 -1.25 28.62
C THR A 329 13.95 -2.00 29.92
N ALA A 330 14.84 -1.88 30.92
CA ALA A 330 14.59 -2.45 32.24
C ALA A 330 13.34 -1.80 32.85
N LEU A 331 12.46 -2.62 33.41
CA LEU A 331 11.33 -2.11 34.19
C LEU A 331 11.89 -1.47 35.46
N ASP A 332 11.38 -0.28 35.79
CA ASP A 332 11.64 0.29 37.11
C ASP A 332 11.20 -0.69 38.19
N PRO A 333 11.93 -0.80 39.32
CA PRO A 333 11.48 -1.58 40.45
C PRO A 333 10.09 -1.12 40.88
N GLN A 334 9.16 -2.07 40.97
CA GLN A 334 7.84 -1.83 41.58
C GLN A 334 7.95 -1.63 43.09
#